data_AF-A0A7X7LG58-F1
#
_entry.id   AF-A0A7X7LG58-F1
#
_cell.length_a   1.000
_cell.length_b   1.000
_cell.length_c   1.000
_cell.angle_alpha   90.00
_cell.angle_beta   90.00
_cell.angle_gamma   90.00
#
_symmetry.space_group_name_H-M   'P 1'
#
loop_
_entity.id
_entity.type
_entity.pdbx_description
1 polymer ?
#
loop_
_entity_poly.entity_id
_entity_poly.type
_entity_poly.pdbx_seq_one_letter_code
_entity_poly.pdbx_strand_id
1 'polypeptide(L)' 'MSFRIVVLAKQVPDTRNVGKDAMKADGTVNRGVLPAIF' A
#
# COMPACT_ATOMS: atom_id res chain seq x y z
N MET A 1 2.74 34.57 13.30
CA MET A 1 3.11 34.01 11.99
C MET A 1 2.37 32.69 11.81
N SER A 2 1.78 32.44 10.64
CA SER A 2 1.16 31.16 10.29
C SER A 2 2.00 30.46 9.23
N PHE A 3 2.30 29.18 9.42
CA PHE A 3 3.09 28.40 8.48
C PHE A 3 2.18 27.79 7.41
N ARG A 4 2.61 27.82 6.15
CA ARG A 4 1.97 27.09 5.05
C ARG A 4 2.80 25.85 4.77
N ILE A 5 2.27 24.69 5.13
CA ILE A 5 2.94 23.40 4.97
C ILE A 5 2.20 22.62 3.89
N VAL A 6 2.94 22.09 2.93
CA VAL A 6 2.41 21.24 1.86
C VAL A 6 2.78 19.79 2.18
N VAL A 7 1.78 18.90 2.21
CA VAL A 7 1.98 17.47 2.41
C VAL A 7 1.63 16.74 1.13
N LEU A 8 2.58 15.98 0.60
CA LEU A 8 2.36 15.08 -0.52
C LEU A 8 2.15 13.67 0.03
N ALA A 9 0.90 13.22 0.06
CA ALA A 9 0.56 11.85 0.43
C ALA A 9 0.50 10.97 -0.83
N LYS A 10 0.90 9.71 -0.69
CA LYS A 10 0.79 8.71 -1.75
C LYS A 10 0.00 7.53 -1.24
N GLN A 11 -1.06 7.18 -1.95
CA GLN A 11 -1.75 5.93 -1.72
C GLN A 11 -0.85 4.74 -2.07
N VAL A 12 -0.78 3.75 -1.20
CA VAL A 12 0.00 2.52 -1.35
C VAL A 12 -0.87 1.31 -1.02
N PRO A 13 -0.58 0.12 -1.58
CA PRO A 13 -1.19 -1.12 -1.07
C PRO A 13 -0.69 -1.39 0.35
N ASP A 14 -1.55 -1.97 1.20
CA ASP A 14 -1.19 -2.32 2.57
C ASP A 14 -0.28 -3.55 2.63
N THR A 15 1.02 -3.32 2.42
CA THR A 15 2.01 -4.39 2.37
C THR A 15 2.25 -5.08 3.71
N ARG A 16 1.73 -4.54 4.83
CA ARG A 16 1.79 -5.21 6.14
C ARG A 16 0.93 -6.47 6.17
N ASN A 17 -0.09 -6.53 5.32
CA ASN A 17 -1.05 -7.64 5.23
C ASN A 17 -0.80 -8.55 4.02
N VAL A 18 0.44 -8.64 3.53
CA VAL A 18 0.82 -9.64 2.52
C VAL A 18 0.84 -11.03 3.17
N GLY A 19 -0.28 -11.74 3.05
CA GLY A 19 -0.47 -13.11 3.52
C GLY A 19 -0.38 -14.15 2.39
N LYS A 20 -0.69 -15.41 2.73
CA LYS A 20 -0.72 -16.53 1.77
C LYS A 20 -1.66 -16.26 0.59
N ASP A 21 -2.79 -15.59 0.84
CA ASP A 21 -3.79 -15.30 -0.20
C ASP A 21 -3.35 -14.20 -1.18
N ALA A 22 -2.36 -13.40 -0.82
CA ALA A 22 -1.76 -12.39 -1.69
C ALA A 22 -0.57 -12.94 -2.49
N MET A 23 -0.06 -14.14 -2.16
CA MET A 23 1.05 -14.79 -2.84
C MET A 23 0.53 -15.74 -3.92
N LYS A 24 1.05 -15.58 -5.14
CA LYS A 24 0.81 -16.52 -6.22
C LYS A 24 1.75 -17.72 -6.12
N ALA A 25 1.39 -18.82 -6.77
CA ALA A 25 2.21 -20.03 -6.84
C ALA A 25 3.58 -19.81 -7.52
N ASP A 26 3.69 -18.79 -8.38
CA ASP A 26 4.94 -18.40 -9.06
C ASP A 26 5.87 -17.52 -8.19
N GLY A 27 5.50 -17.28 -6.92
CA GLY A 27 6.27 -16.46 -6.00
C GLY A 27 6.06 -14.95 -6.14
N THR A 28 5.19 -14.50 -7.04
CA THR A 28 4.85 -13.08 -7.19
C THR A 28 3.67 -12.67 -6.29
N VAL A 29 3.60 -11.37 -5.96
CA VAL A 29 2.51 -10.81 -5.14
C VAL A 29 1.38 -10.31 -6.03
N ASN A 30 0.15 -10.73 -5.76
CA ASN A 30 -1.05 -10.12 -6.33
C ASN A 30 -1.39 -8.83 -5.58
N ARG A 31 -0.83 -7.69 -6.00
CA ARG A 31 -1.09 -6.40 -5.34
C ARG A 31 -2.55 -5.95 -5.42
N GLY A 32 -3.35 -6.51 -6.33
CA GLY A 32 -4.76 -6.14 -6.51
C GLY A 32 -5.70 -6.63 -5.41
N VAL A 33 -5.27 -7.58 -4.56
CA VAL A 33 -6.10 -8.05 -3.43
C VAL A 33 -5.82 -7.29 -2.13
N LEU A 34 -4.78 -6.46 -2.10
CA LEU A 34 -4.45 -5.68 -0.92
C LEU A 34 -5.28 -4.39 -0.91
N PRO A 35 -5.82 -3.99 0.25
CA PRO A 35 -6.50 -2.71 0.37
C PRO A 35 -5.51 -1.57 0.13
N ALA A 36 -6.00 -0.50 -0.48
CA ALA A 36 -5.22 0.70 -0.68
C ALA A 36 -5.34 1.61 0.55
N ILE A 37 -4.20 2.03 1.10
CA ILE A 37 -4.08 2.90 2.27
C ILE A 37 -3.25 4.14 1.91
N PHE A 38 -3.36 5.23 2.69
CA PHE A 38 -2.48 6.40 2.58
C PHE A 38 -1.43 6.39 3.68
#